data_AF-A0A530BHU5-F1
#
_entry.id   AF-A0A530BHU5-F1
#
_cell.length_a   1.000
_cell.length_b   1.000
_cell.length_c   1.000
_cell.angle_alpha   90.00
_cell.angle_beta   90.00
_cell.angle_gamma   90.00
#
_symmetry.space_group_name_H-M   'P 1'
#
loop_
_entity.id
_entity.type
_entity.pdbx_description
1 polymer ?
#
loop_
_entity_poly.entity_id
_entity_poly.type
_entity_poly.pdbx_seq_one_letter_code
_entity_poly.pdbx_strand_id
1 'polypeptide(L)' 'MIVHVARRGAEAGLGRVVVATDTEAVAAAVREHGFEAVMTRADHESGSDRIFEALTALDPEKKVETIVNVQGDLPTIDPE' A
#
# COMPACT_ATOMS: atom_id res chain seq x y z
N MET A 1 -2.58 -10.15 8.82
CA MET A 1 -3.69 -9.42 8.15
C MET A 1 -3.21 -8.68 6.91
N ILE A 2 -2.35 -7.67 7.02
CA ILE A 2 -1.93 -6.82 5.89
C ILE A 2 -1.38 -7.58 4.67
N VAL A 3 -0.59 -8.65 4.87
CA VAL A 3 -0.06 -9.48 3.78
C VAL A 3 -1.19 -10.16 2.98
N HIS A 4 -2.32 -10.49 3.60
CA HIS A 4 -3.48 -11.01 2.87
C HIS A 4 -4.09 -9.95 1.96
N VAL A 5 -4.20 -8.71 2.42
CA VAL A 5 -4.68 -7.59 1.59
C VAL A 5 -3.74 -7.33 0.41
N ALA A 6 -2.42 -7.32 0.65
CA ALA A 6 -1.44 -7.16 -0.42
C ALA A 6 -1.55 -8.28 -1.48
N ARG A 7 -1.80 -9.52 -1.05
CA ARG A 7 -2.08 -10.65 -1.96
C ARG A 7 -3.36 -10.44 -2.76
N ARG A 8 -4.47 -10.04 -2.12
CA ARG A 8 -5.73 -9.75 -2.83
C ARG A 8 -5.54 -8.63 -3.86
N GLY A 9 -4.85 -7.55 -3.49
CA GLY A 9 -4.55 -6.46 -4.41
C GLY A 9 -3.68 -6.90 -5.61
N ALA A 10 -2.75 -7.83 -5.40
CA ALA A 10 -1.93 -8.38 -6.48
C ALA A 10 -2.73 -9.32 -7.39
N GLU A 11 -3.64 -10.12 -6.82
CA GLU A 11 -4.54 -11.00 -7.57
C GLU A 11 -5.49 -10.23 -8.50
N ALA A 12 -5.88 -9.01 -8.13
CA ALA A 12 -6.69 -8.13 -8.98
C ALA A 12 -6.00 -7.71 -10.29
N GLY A 13 -4.67 -7.87 -10.41
CA GLY A 13 -3.95 -7.64 -11.67
C GLY A 13 -3.94 -6.20 -12.18
N LEU A 14 -4.26 -5.22 -11.33
CA LEU A 14 -4.38 -3.79 -11.70
C LEU A 14 -3.03 -3.06 -11.80
N GLY A 15 -1.93 -3.69 -11.38
CA GLY A 15 -0.58 -3.12 -11.49
C GLY A 15 0.27 -3.30 -10.25
N ARG A 16 1.17 -2.33 -10.00
CA ARG A 16 2.09 -2.33 -8.86
C ARG A 16 1.32 -2.19 -7.54
N VAL A 17 1.57 -3.10 -6.59
CA VAL A 17 0.99 -3.07 -5.25
C VAL A 17 2.05 -2.63 -4.24
N VAL A 18 1.76 -1.58 -3.48
CA VAL A 18 2.64 -1.06 -2.43
C VAL A 18 1.84 -0.81 -1.16
N VAL A 19 2.36 -1.25 -0.01
CA VAL A 19 1.78 -0.97 1.30
C VAL A 19 2.42 0.29 1.88
N ALA A 20 1.61 1.33 2.10
CA ALA A 20 2.02 2.52 2.85
C ALA A 20 1.75 2.33 4.34
N THR A 21 2.78 2.47 5.19
CA THR A 21 2.66 2.28 6.64
C THR A 21 3.59 3.22 7.40
N ASP A 22 3.25 3.53 8.65
CA ASP A 22 4.10 4.26 9.60
C ASP A 22 4.83 3.31 10.58
N THR A 23 4.58 2.01 10.48
CA THR A 23 5.02 1.03 11.46
C THR A 23 6.07 0.11 10.86
N GLU A 24 7.29 0.15 11.39
CA GLU A 24 8.42 -0.67 10.90
C GLU A 24 8.12 -2.17 10.92
N ALA A 25 7.42 -2.67 11.96
CA ALA A 25 7.04 -4.07 12.04
C ALA A 25 6.08 -4.49 10.90
N VAL A 26 5.19 -3.59 10.47
CA VAL A 26 4.29 -3.83 9.33
C VAL A 26 5.11 -3.85 8.04
N ALA A 27 6.00 -2.88 7.84
CA ALA A 27 6.85 -2.81 6.66
C ALA A 27 7.76 -4.04 6.53
N ALA A 28 8.37 -4.49 7.65
CA ALA A 28 9.17 -5.71 7.70
C ALA A 28 8.36 -6.94 7.30
N ALA A 29 7.17 -7.14 7.88
CA ALA A 29 6.31 -8.27 7.55
C ALA A 29 5.88 -8.29 6.07
N VAL A 30 5.57 -7.13 5.50
CA VAL A 30 5.21 -7.00 4.07
C VAL A 30 6.40 -7.37 3.18
N ARG A 31 7.59 -6.83 3.46
CA ARG A 31 8.82 -7.11 2.71
C ARG A 31 9.26 -8.57 2.81
N GLU A 32 9.15 -9.18 3.99
CA GLU A 32 9.46 -10.61 4.21
C GLU A 32 8.60 -11.52 3.33
N HIS A 33 7.38 -11.09 3.00
CA HIS A 33 6.46 -11.83 2.14
C HIS A 33 6.55 -11.44 0.65
N GLY A 34 7.59 -10.69 0.25
CA GLY A 34 7.87 -10.36 -1.15
C GLY A 34 7.07 -9.18 -1.71
N PHE A 35 6.38 -8.41 -0.86
CA PHE A 35 5.65 -7.22 -1.27
C PHE A 35 6.44 -5.94 -0.99
N GLU A 36 6.10 -4.88 -1.71
CA GLU A 36 6.72 -3.58 -1.50
C GLU A 36 6.04 -2.83 -0.34
N ALA A 37 6.83 -2.20 0.53
CA ALA A 37 6.35 -1.33 1.59
C ALA A 37 7.12 -0.01 1.60
N VAL A 38 6.37 1.09 1.74
CA VAL A 38 6.91 2.45 1.88
C VAL A 38 6.56 3.01 3.25
N MET A 39 7.55 3.62 3.89
CA MET A 39 7.35 4.30 5.17
C MET A 39 6.69 5.66 4.95
N THR A 40 5.76 6.00 5.82
CA THR A 40 5.02 7.27 5.84
C THR A 40 4.97 7.82 7.25
N ARG A 41 4.61 9.09 7.40
CA ARG A 41 4.45 9.70 8.72
C ARG A 41 3.30 9.07 9.51
N ALA A 42 3.42 9.09 10.82
CA ALA A 42 2.43 8.54 11.75
C ALA A 42 1.27 9.49 12.07
N ASP A 43 1.36 10.75 11.66
CA ASP A 43 0.45 11.85 12.02
C ASP A 43 -0.55 12.23 10.92
N HIS A 44 -0.72 11.39 9.90
CA HIS A 44 -1.75 11.60 8.87
C HIS A 44 -3.16 11.39 9.43
N GLU A 45 -4.08 12.29 9.09
CA GLU A 45 -5.48 12.23 9.52
C GLU A 45 -6.30 11.19 8.74
N SER A 46 -5.89 10.87 7.51
CA SER A 46 -6.59 9.91 6.65
C SER A 46 -5.66 8.98 5.88
N GLY A 47 -6.22 7.88 5.36
CA GLY A 47 -5.51 6.98 4.45
C GLY A 47 -5.12 7.65 3.12
N SER A 48 -5.88 8.65 2.65
CA SER A 48 -5.57 9.39 1.42
C SER A 48 -4.34 10.28 1.58
N ASP A 49 -4.17 10.94 2.74
CA ASP A 49 -2.97 11.74 3.03
C ASP A 49 -1.71 10.86 3.07
N ARG A 50 -1.84 9.67 3.66
CA ARG A 50 -0.79 8.65 3.67
C ARG A 50 -0.42 8.20 2.25
N ILE A 51 -1.41 7.97 1.40
CA ILE A 51 -1.19 7.60 -0.02
C ILE A 51 -0.50 8.73 -0.79
N PHE A 52 -0.85 9.99 -0.52
CA PHE A 52 -0.22 11.13 -1.17
C PHE A 52 1.27 11.25 -0.83
N GLU A 53 1.65 11.07 0.43
CA GLU A 53 3.07 11.00 0.81
C GLU A 53 3.77 9.83 0.12
N ALA A 54 3.18 8.64 0.19
CA ALA A 54 3.71 7.43 -0.44
C ALA A 54 3.97 7.64 -1.94
N LEU A 55 3.01 8.21 -2.67
CA LEU A 55 3.14 8.48 -4.10
C LEU A 55 4.27 9.46 -4.39
N THR A 56 4.44 10.50 -3.58
CA THR A 56 5.52 11.48 -3.74
C THR A 56 6.90 10.83 -3.64
N ALA A 57 7.04 9.79 -2.82
CA ALA A 57 8.28 9.01 -2.71
C ALA A 57 8.45 7.98 -3.84
N LEU A 58 7.36 7.34 -4.27
CA LEU A 58 7.37 6.22 -5.21
C LEU A 58 7.37 6.63 -6.69
N ASP A 59 6.84 7.81 -6.99
CA ASP A 59 6.68 8.35 -8.34
C ASP A 59 6.93 9.89 -8.35
N PRO A 60 8.17 10.34 -8.11
CA PRO A 60 8.51 11.76 -8.10
C PRO A 60 8.30 12.44 -9.47
N GLU A 61 8.28 11.66 -10.55
CA GLU A 61 8.03 12.14 -11.92
C GLU A 61 6.52 12.28 -12.24
N LYS A 62 5.63 11.86 -11.34
CA LYS A 62 4.17 11.94 -11.49
C LYS A 62 3.65 11.26 -12.77
N LYS A 63 4.18 10.07 -13.07
CA LYS A 63 3.76 9.24 -14.20
C LYS A 63 2.51 8.41 -13.91
N VAL A 64 2.20 8.16 -12.64
CA VAL A 64 1.01 7.41 -12.22
C VAL A 64 -0.22 8.29 -12.36
N GLU A 65 -1.14 7.91 -13.25
CA GLU A 65 -2.37 8.64 -13.51
C GLU A 65 -3.54 8.16 -12.65
N THR A 66 -3.48 6.93 -12.14
CA THR A 66 -4.58 6.29 -11.41
C THR A 66 -4.06 5.52 -10.21
N ILE A 67 -4.76 5.69 -9.09
CA ILE A 67 -4.45 5.01 -7.82
C ILE A 67 -5.73 4.38 -7.29
N VAL A 68 -5.63 3.12 -6.90
CA VAL A 68 -6.70 2.41 -6.19
C VAL A 68 -6.31 2.31 -4.72
N ASN A 69 -7.08 2.97 -3.86
CA ASN A 69 -6.90 2.90 -2.41
C ASN A 69 -7.62 1.67 -1.87
N VAL A 70 -6.87 0.70 -1.34
CA VAL A 70 -7.41 -0.48 -0.65
C VAL A 70 -7.05 -0.40 0.83
N GLN A 71 -8.05 -0.44 1.70
CA GLN A 71 -7.83 -0.41 3.15
C GLN A 71 -7.16 -1.70 3.64
N GLY A 72 -6.17 -1.55 4.53
CA GLY A 72 -5.33 -2.65 5.03
C GLY A 72 -6.01 -3.64 5.98
N ASP A 73 -7.29 -3.40 6.29
CA ASP A 73 -8.15 -4.18 7.18
C ASP A 73 -9.21 -5.03 6.44
N LEU A 74 -9.11 -5.12 5.11
CA LEU A 74 -9.99 -5.94 4.25
C LEU A 74 -9.31 -7.22 3.74
N PRO A 75 -8.89 -8.17 4.60
CA PRO A 75 -8.09 -9.34 4.19
C PRO A 75 -8.83 -10.32 3.27
N THR A 76 -10.16 -10.21 3.19
CA THR A 76 -11.03 -11.07 2.37
C THR A 76 -11.70 -10.28 1.24
N ILE A 77 -11.15 -9.11 0.86
CA ILE A 77 -11.65 -8.36 -0.30
C ILE A 77 -11.59 -9.25 -1.54
N ASP A 78 -12.67 -9.22 -2.33
CA ASP A 78 -12.75 -9.91 -3.61
C ASP A 78 -11.84 -9.19 -4.62
N PRO A 79 -10.91 -9.89 -5.30
CA PRO A 79 -10.06 -9.28 -6.31
C PRO A 79 -10.75 -8.99 -7.66
N GLU A 80 -11.95 -9.50 -7.91
CA GLU A 80 -12.72 -9.30 -9.17
C GLU A 80 -13.63 -8.06 -9.19
#